data_AF-D8QWV6-F1
#
_entry.id   AF-D8QWV6-F1
#
_cell.length_a   1.000
_cell.length_b   1.000
_cell.length_c   1.000
_cell.angle_alpha   90.00
_cell.angle_beta   90.00
_cell.angle_gamma   90.00
#
_symmetry.space_group_name_H-M   'P 1'
#
loop_
_entity.id
_entity.type
_entity.pdbx_description
1 polymer ?
#
loop_
_entity_poly.entity_id
_entity_poly.type
_entity_poly.pdbx_seq_one_letter_code
_entity_poly.pdbx_strand_id
1 'polypeptide(L)'
;MAALEVIRSLDFPNNPLDDIIDQLGGPDCVAEMTGRRGMLVRASNGKGVVYQARNTKDVPIEMINMHEKQQFMDGKKHIAVISEAASAGISLQADRRAINQRRRVHVTLELPWSADRAIQQFGRTHRSNQASAPQYRLLFTNLGGERRFASVVAKRLETLGALTQGDRRAGPSLSAFNYDSAYGKKALSMMYKSVMEQVDLPVLPPGCTSGNKEVVRNFLMEARAVLLAVGIIRDAFPMDSEDRRPSGRIAEGDMHDVARFLNRLLGVPPDVQNWLFEYFVTIFDELIHDARKEGQFDSGIVDIKARVIELQGLPKTVHVDRMSGAPTTHSVLLIDRGLTFEAACLELERASGKDKFVDNGFYKSKREWLGRIHFLLAIERTVYCPVLLKFFVLLP
;
A
#
# COMPACT_ATOMS: atom_id res chain seq x y z
N MET A 1 -7.68 -44.14 -3.00
CA MET A 1 -8.83 -44.22 -2.05
C MET A 1 -8.54 -43.43 -0.78
N ALA A 2 -7.44 -43.70 -0.05
CA ALA A 2 -7.09 -42.99 1.19
C ALA A 2 -7.04 -41.44 1.10
N ALA A 3 -6.47 -40.87 0.02
CA ALA A 3 -6.41 -39.41 -0.13
C ALA A 3 -7.80 -38.74 -0.27
N LEU A 4 -8.76 -39.42 -0.91
CA LEU A 4 -10.12 -38.90 -1.07
C LEU A 4 -10.92 -38.99 0.23
N GLU A 5 -10.66 -39.98 1.08
CA GLU A 5 -11.23 -40.06 2.43
C GLU A 5 -10.69 -38.97 3.35
N VAL A 6 -9.37 -38.70 3.28
CA VAL A 6 -8.76 -37.57 4.00
C VAL A 6 -9.36 -36.25 3.52
N ILE A 7 -9.48 -36.03 2.21
CA ILE A 7 -10.13 -34.83 1.65
C ILE A 7 -11.59 -34.71 2.12
N ARG A 8 -12.35 -35.80 2.20
CA ARG A 8 -13.74 -35.79 2.70
C ARG A 8 -13.83 -35.52 4.21
N SER A 9 -12.78 -35.81 4.97
CA SER A 9 -12.71 -35.53 6.40
C SER A 9 -12.31 -34.09 6.72
N LEU A 10 -11.80 -33.35 5.73
CA LEU A 10 -11.44 -31.94 5.86
C LEU A 10 -12.65 -31.06 5.55
N ASP A 11 -12.98 -30.17 6.47
CA ASP A 11 -14.04 -29.18 6.30
C ASP A 11 -13.51 -28.03 5.43
N PHE A 12 -13.67 -28.16 4.12
CA PHE A 12 -13.25 -27.12 3.18
C PHE A 12 -14.28 -25.99 3.13
N PRO A 13 -13.82 -24.72 3.10
CA PRO A 13 -14.73 -23.60 2.91
C PRO A 13 -15.46 -23.69 1.57
N ASN A 14 -16.67 -23.12 1.52
CA ASN A 14 -17.41 -22.97 0.28
C ASN A 14 -16.59 -22.23 -0.78
N ASN A 15 -16.93 -22.44 -2.06
CA ASN A 15 -16.35 -21.64 -3.13
C ASN A 15 -16.61 -20.14 -2.84
N PRO A 16 -15.56 -19.32 -2.66
CA PRO A 16 -15.75 -17.94 -2.19
C PRO A 16 -16.60 -17.08 -3.12
N LEU A 17 -16.48 -17.30 -4.45
CA LEU A 17 -17.23 -16.52 -5.43
C LEU A 17 -18.72 -16.89 -5.41
N ASP A 18 -19.04 -18.18 -5.27
CA ASP A 18 -20.44 -18.63 -5.15
C ASP A 18 -21.07 -18.12 -3.84
N ASP A 19 -20.33 -18.17 -2.73
CA ASP A 19 -20.79 -17.65 -1.44
C ASP A 19 -21.05 -16.14 -1.50
N ILE A 20 -20.16 -15.37 -2.14
CA ILE A 20 -20.38 -13.93 -2.37
C ILE A 20 -21.63 -13.69 -3.22
N ILE A 21 -21.81 -14.41 -4.33
CA ILE A 21 -22.97 -14.22 -5.21
C ILE A 21 -24.27 -14.56 -4.47
N ASP A 22 -24.28 -15.65 -3.71
CA ASP A 22 -25.42 -16.08 -2.89
C ASP A 22 -25.80 -15.00 -1.85
N GLN A 23 -24.82 -14.49 -1.10
CA GLN A 23 -25.03 -13.41 -0.14
C GLN A 23 -25.51 -12.10 -0.79
N LEU A 24 -25.20 -11.88 -2.07
CA LEU A 24 -25.64 -10.71 -2.84
C LEU A 24 -27.02 -10.91 -3.52
N GLY A 25 -27.75 -11.96 -3.15
CA GLY A 25 -29.11 -12.24 -3.64
C GLY A 25 -29.16 -13.25 -4.79
N GLY A 26 -28.05 -13.91 -5.10
CA GLY A 26 -27.97 -14.97 -6.10
C GLY A 26 -27.67 -14.49 -7.53
N PRO A 27 -27.62 -15.43 -8.49
CA PRO A 27 -27.17 -15.16 -9.86
C PRO A 27 -28.11 -14.22 -10.65
N ASP A 28 -29.38 -14.12 -10.26
CA ASP A 28 -30.34 -13.21 -10.90
C ASP A 28 -30.11 -11.73 -10.50
N CYS A 29 -29.47 -11.47 -9.36
CA CYS A 29 -29.15 -10.12 -8.89
C CYS A 29 -27.75 -9.64 -9.32
N VAL A 30 -26.84 -10.57 -9.61
CA VAL A 30 -25.43 -10.30 -9.88
C VAL A 30 -25.08 -10.55 -11.34
N ALA A 31 -24.49 -9.53 -11.99
CA ALA A 31 -24.00 -9.63 -13.35
C ALA A 31 -22.60 -10.23 -13.34
N GLU A 32 -22.50 -11.52 -13.60
CA GLU A 32 -21.24 -12.25 -13.52
C GLU A 32 -20.51 -12.28 -14.88
N MET A 33 -19.37 -11.60 -14.95
CA MET A 33 -18.49 -11.56 -16.13
C MET A 33 -17.15 -12.21 -15.79
N THR A 34 -17.16 -13.53 -15.59
CA THR A 34 -15.95 -14.31 -15.31
C THR A 34 -15.62 -15.31 -16.42
N GLY A 35 -14.51 -16.03 -16.28
CA GLY A 35 -14.09 -17.10 -17.21
C GLY A 35 -14.64 -18.49 -16.86
N ARG A 36 -15.32 -18.68 -15.73
CA ARG A 36 -15.79 -20.01 -15.31
C ARG A 36 -17.00 -20.47 -16.14
N ARG A 37 -17.17 -21.78 -16.29
CA ARG A 37 -18.24 -22.41 -17.10
C ARG A 37 -19.52 -22.69 -16.33
N GLY A 38 -19.44 -22.78 -15.00
CA GLY A 38 -20.58 -23.06 -14.13
C GLY A 38 -20.30 -22.61 -12.70
N MET A 39 -21.34 -22.69 -11.89
CA MET A 39 -21.39 -22.22 -10.51
C MET A 39 -22.19 -23.21 -9.65
N LEU A 40 -21.98 -23.20 -8.33
CA LEU A 40 -22.83 -23.90 -7.39
C LEU A 40 -23.90 -22.93 -6.86
N VAL A 41 -25.17 -23.27 -7.04
CA VAL A 41 -26.30 -22.44 -6.62
C VAL A 41 -27.10 -23.16 -5.55
N ARG A 42 -27.50 -22.46 -4.50
CA ARG A 42 -28.41 -23.04 -3.50
C ARG A 42 -29.75 -23.37 -4.13
N ALA A 43 -30.19 -24.61 -3.95
CA ALA A 43 -31.49 -25.02 -4.44
C ALA A 43 -32.60 -24.32 -3.65
N SER A 44 -33.60 -23.79 -4.36
CA SER A 44 -34.77 -23.12 -3.77
C SER A 44 -35.57 -24.03 -2.82
N ASN A 45 -35.40 -25.34 -2.94
CA ASN A 45 -36.03 -26.35 -2.08
C ASN A 45 -35.26 -26.61 -0.77
N GLY A 46 -34.17 -25.89 -0.49
CA GLY A 46 -33.36 -26.04 0.71
C GLY A 46 -32.52 -27.32 0.77
N LYS A 47 -32.51 -28.16 -0.27
CA LYS A 47 -31.81 -29.46 -0.31
C LYS A 47 -30.32 -29.34 -0.69
N GLY A 48 -29.65 -28.26 -0.29
CA GLY A 48 -28.23 -28.04 -0.53
C GLY A 48 -27.93 -27.26 -1.82
N VAL A 49 -26.75 -27.51 -2.40
CA VAL A 49 -26.23 -26.80 -3.59
C VAL A 49 -26.31 -27.68 -4.84
N VAL A 50 -26.62 -27.07 -5.98
CA VAL A 50 -26.71 -27.74 -7.29
C VAL A 50 -25.76 -27.05 -8.25
N TYR A 51 -25.04 -27.84 -9.05
CA TYR A 51 -24.23 -27.30 -10.13
C TYR A 51 -25.11 -26.77 -11.25
N GLN A 52 -24.92 -25.50 -11.58
CA GLN A 52 -25.60 -24.81 -12.67
C GLN A 52 -24.56 -24.31 -13.67
N ALA A 53 -24.73 -24.68 -14.95
CA ALA A 53 -23.96 -24.09 -16.02
C ALA A 53 -24.32 -22.59 -16.14
N ARG A 54 -23.34 -21.73 -16.42
CA ARG A 54 -23.59 -20.30 -16.68
C ARG A 54 -24.41 -20.05 -17.94
N ASN A 55 -24.47 -21.04 -18.82
CA ASN A 55 -25.20 -20.95 -20.07
C ASN A 55 -26.71 -20.89 -19.82
N THR A 56 -27.31 -19.72 -20.05
CA THR A 56 -28.75 -19.59 -20.23
C THR A 56 -29.14 -20.16 -21.60
N LYS A 57 -30.25 -20.90 -21.70
CA LYS A 57 -30.68 -21.60 -22.93
C LYS A 57 -30.73 -20.70 -24.18
N ASP A 58 -30.84 -19.39 -23.98
CA ASP A 58 -31.09 -18.39 -25.03
C ASP A 58 -29.85 -17.58 -25.45
N VAL A 59 -28.67 -17.81 -24.86
CA VAL A 59 -27.45 -17.02 -25.14
C VAL A 59 -26.26 -17.94 -25.42
N PRO A 60 -25.53 -17.81 -26.54
CA PRO A 60 -24.31 -18.57 -26.78
C PRO A 60 -23.27 -18.34 -25.68
N ILE A 61 -22.51 -19.39 -25.32
CA ILE A 61 -21.56 -19.33 -24.21
C ILE A 61 -20.52 -18.21 -24.33
N GLU A 62 -20.13 -17.89 -25.55
CA GLU A 62 -19.18 -16.81 -25.89
C GLU A 62 -19.76 -15.40 -25.64
N MET A 63 -21.09 -15.28 -25.66
CA MET A 63 -21.83 -14.02 -25.54
C MET A 63 -22.34 -13.77 -24.11
N ILE A 64 -22.21 -14.72 -23.19
CA ILE A 64 -22.72 -14.60 -21.81
C ILE A 64 -22.18 -13.35 -21.12
N ASN A 65 -20.87 -13.08 -21.22
CA ASN A 65 -20.26 -11.91 -20.58
C ASN A 65 -20.82 -10.60 -21.15
N MET A 66 -21.12 -10.55 -22.45
CA MET A 66 -21.73 -9.37 -23.08
C MET A 66 -23.20 -9.20 -22.69
N HIS A 67 -23.93 -10.31 -22.54
CA HIS A 67 -25.30 -10.32 -22.05
C HIS A 67 -25.38 -9.82 -20.61
N GLU A 68 -24.53 -10.34 -19.71
CA GLU A 68 -24.43 -9.91 -18.32
C GLU A 68 -24.03 -8.43 -18.18
N LYS A 69 -23.07 -7.98 -19.00
CA LYS A 69 -22.74 -6.56 -19.12
C LYS A 69 -23.97 -5.73 -19.47
N GLN A 70 -24.76 -6.17 -20.45
CA GLN A 70 -25.94 -5.43 -20.89
C GLN A 70 -26.99 -5.35 -19.77
N GLN A 71 -27.25 -6.45 -19.05
CA GLN A 71 -28.15 -6.45 -17.91
C GLN A 71 -27.72 -5.47 -16.81
N PHE A 72 -26.42 -5.36 -16.54
CA PHE A 72 -25.89 -4.36 -15.61
C PHE A 72 -26.06 -2.93 -16.11
N MET A 73 -25.75 -2.66 -17.38
CA MET A 73 -25.81 -1.32 -17.98
C MET A 73 -27.25 -0.82 -18.22
N ASP A 74 -28.21 -1.75 -18.40
CA ASP A 74 -29.65 -1.47 -18.45
C ASP A 74 -30.26 -1.27 -17.06
N GLY A 75 -29.50 -1.55 -16.00
CA GLY A 75 -29.96 -1.45 -14.62
C GLY A 75 -30.86 -2.60 -14.15
N LYS A 76 -30.94 -3.70 -14.91
CA LYS A 76 -31.65 -4.93 -14.49
C LYS A 76 -30.92 -5.61 -13.34
N LYS A 77 -29.59 -5.65 -13.43
CA LYS A 77 -28.70 -6.10 -12.35
C LYS A 77 -27.93 -4.90 -11.80
N HIS A 78 -27.78 -4.81 -10.49
CA HIS A 78 -27.16 -3.66 -9.83
C HIS A 78 -25.72 -3.91 -9.38
N ILE A 79 -25.32 -5.18 -9.37
CA ILE A 79 -24.00 -5.64 -8.95
C ILE A 79 -23.35 -6.30 -10.14
N ALA A 80 -22.06 -6.04 -10.35
CA ALA A 80 -21.27 -6.70 -11.38
C ALA A 80 -20.02 -7.32 -10.74
N VAL A 81 -19.75 -8.57 -11.08
CA VAL A 81 -18.51 -9.26 -10.68
C VAL A 81 -17.70 -9.52 -11.94
N ILE A 82 -16.46 -9.03 -11.95
CA ILE A 82 -15.53 -9.17 -13.06
C ILE A 82 -14.27 -9.92 -12.60
N SER A 83 -13.71 -10.74 -13.49
CA SER A 83 -12.38 -11.35 -13.32
C SER A 83 -11.44 -10.90 -14.43
N GLU A 84 -10.17 -11.31 -14.41
CA GLU A 84 -9.22 -11.02 -15.49
C GLU A 84 -9.71 -11.52 -16.87
N ALA A 85 -10.53 -12.57 -16.91
CA ALA A 85 -11.14 -13.09 -18.15
C ALA A 85 -12.11 -12.09 -18.82
N ALA A 86 -12.59 -11.06 -18.11
CA ALA A 86 -13.40 -9.98 -18.66
C ALA A 86 -12.57 -8.81 -19.24
N SER A 87 -11.24 -8.95 -19.30
CA SER A 87 -10.31 -7.90 -19.75
C SER A 87 -10.47 -7.52 -21.24
N ALA A 88 -11.13 -8.32 -22.07
CA ALA A 88 -11.41 -7.98 -23.46
C ALA A 88 -12.66 -7.08 -23.59
N GLY A 89 -12.47 -5.78 -23.85
CA GLY A 89 -13.51 -4.89 -24.37
C GLY A 89 -14.67 -4.47 -23.44
N ILE A 90 -14.86 -5.10 -22.28
CA ILE A 90 -15.98 -4.79 -21.38
C ILE A 90 -15.80 -3.42 -20.72
N SER A 91 -16.90 -2.67 -20.62
CA SER A 91 -16.96 -1.27 -20.19
C SER A 91 -18.18 -1.11 -19.30
N LEU A 92 -17.95 -0.73 -18.05
CA LEU A 92 -18.93 -0.67 -16.96
C LEU A 92 -19.00 0.72 -16.31
N GLN A 93 -18.35 1.75 -16.88
CA GLN A 93 -18.47 3.11 -16.36
C GLN A 93 -19.93 3.59 -16.34
N ALA A 94 -20.22 4.60 -15.54
CA ALA A 94 -21.51 5.29 -15.56
C ALA A 94 -21.65 6.17 -16.82
N ASP A 95 -21.67 5.55 -18.01
CA ASP A 95 -21.71 6.24 -19.30
C ASP A 95 -23.00 7.08 -19.41
N ARG A 96 -22.89 8.34 -19.84
CA ARG A 96 -24.05 9.24 -20.05
C ARG A 96 -25.05 8.73 -21.09
N ARG A 97 -24.65 7.76 -21.92
CA ARG A 97 -25.52 7.11 -22.93
C ARG A 97 -26.24 5.88 -22.38
N ALA A 98 -25.83 5.36 -21.23
CA ALA A 98 -26.45 4.20 -20.62
C ALA A 98 -27.62 4.59 -19.72
N ILE A 99 -28.54 3.64 -19.52
CA ILE A 99 -29.66 3.78 -18.58
C ILE A 99 -29.13 3.82 -17.14
N ASN A 100 -28.25 2.89 -16.79
CA ASN A 100 -27.65 2.85 -15.45
C ASN A 100 -26.48 3.83 -15.34
N GLN A 101 -26.76 5.05 -14.88
CA GLN A 101 -25.77 6.11 -14.64
C GLN A 101 -25.34 6.25 -13.15
N ARG A 102 -25.74 5.29 -12.29
CA ARG A 102 -25.40 5.33 -10.86
C ARG A 102 -23.89 5.36 -10.63
N ARG A 103 -23.44 6.11 -9.61
CA ARG A 103 -22.01 6.17 -9.26
C ARG A 103 -21.46 4.77 -8.99
N ARG A 104 -20.34 4.44 -9.63
CA ARG A 104 -19.69 3.13 -9.48
C ARG A 104 -18.93 3.07 -8.16
N VAL A 105 -19.14 2.02 -7.40
CA VAL A 105 -18.28 1.64 -6.27
C VAL A 105 -17.54 0.39 -6.71
N HIS A 106 -16.26 0.53 -7.04
CA HIS A 106 -15.41 -0.55 -7.50
C HIS A 106 -14.68 -1.15 -6.30
N VAL A 107 -15.11 -2.34 -5.88
CA VAL A 107 -14.46 -3.10 -4.82
C VAL A 107 -13.48 -4.09 -5.46
N THR A 108 -12.22 -4.02 -5.07
CA THR A 108 -11.18 -4.92 -5.55
C THR A 108 -10.84 -5.90 -4.46
N LEU A 109 -11.26 -7.16 -4.64
CA LEU A 109 -11.00 -8.25 -3.71
C LEU A 109 -9.55 -8.76 -3.82
N GLU A 110 -9.03 -8.83 -5.05
CA GLU A 110 -7.68 -9.26 -5.35
C GLU A 110 -7.04 -8.23 -6.27
N LEU A 111 -5.87 -7.71 -5.86
CA LEU A 111 -5.10 -6.77 -6.68
C LEU A 111 -4.25 -7.54 -7.69
N PRO A 112 -4.28 -7.15 -8.98
CA PRO A 112 -3.36 -7.73 -9.95
C PRO A 112 -1.91 -7.51 -9.57
N TRP A 113 -1.10 -8.54 -9.80
CA TRP A 113 0.35 -8.53 -9.57
C TRP A 113 1.11 -7.44 -10.32
N SER A 114 0.54 -6.96 -11.43
CA SER A 114 1.06 -5.84 -12.21
C SER A 114 0.16 -4.63 -12.05
N ALA A 115 0.78 -3.49 -11.75
CA ALA A 115 0.08 -2.22 -11.72
C ALA A 115 -0.58 -1.89 -13.06
N ASP A 116 0.02 -2.23 -14.20
CA ASP A 116 -0.59 -1.96 -15.51
C ASP A 116 -1.88 -2.77 -15.70
N ARG A 117 -1.91 -4.02 -15.20
CA ARG A 117 -3.14 -4.82 -15.17
C ARG A 117 -4.19 -4.22 -14.23
N ALA A 118 -3.78 -3.74 -13.06
CA ALA A 118 -4.67 -3.04 -12.14
C ALA A 118 -5.27 -1.78 -12.79
N ILE A 119 -4.48 -1.01 -13.53
CA ILE A 119 -4.94 0.16 -14.28
C ILE A 119 -5.95 -0.24 -15.34
N GLN A 120 -5.68 -1.30 -16.10
CA GLN A 120 -6.62 -1.82 -17.10
C GLN A 120 -7.95 -2.28 -16.48
N GLN A 121 -7.91 -2.82 -15.26
CA GLN A 121 -9.09 -3.22 -14.48
C GLN A 121 -9.86 -1.99 -13.99
N PHE A 122 -9.19 -0.96 -13.47
CA PHE A 122 -9.82 0.29 -13.05
C PHE A 122 -10.42 1.08 -14.22
N GLY A 123 -9.77 1.03 -15.40
CA GLY A 123 -10.28 1.57 -16.66
C GLY A 123 -11.57 0.91 -17.16
N ARG A 124 -12.06 -0.15 -16.52
CA ARG A 124 -13.39 -0.73 -16.81
C ARG A 124 -14.53 0.12 -16.26
N THR A 125 -14.30 0.78 -15.14
CA THR A 125 -15.28 1.64 -14.48
C THR A 125 -14.95 3.12 -14.58
N HIS A 126 -13.74 3.47 -15.03
CA HIS A 126 -13.27 4.83 -15.19
C HIS A 126 -12.93 5.13 -16.66
N ARG A 127 -13.80 5.85 -17.36
CA ARG A 127 -13.60 6.27 -18.75
C ARG A 127 -14.17 7.66 -19.02
N SER A 128 -13.77 8.24 -20.15
CA SER A 128 -14.39 9.45 -20.70
C SER A 128 -15.91 9.28 -20.87
N ASN A 129 -16.65 10.38 -20.83
CA ASN A 129 -18.12 10.40 -20.93
C ASN A 129 -18.88 9.73 -19.75
N GLN A 130 -18.22 9.52 -18.61
CA GLN A 130 -18.91 9.08 -17.39
C GLN A 130 -19.68 10.24 -16.73
N ALA A 131 -20.90 9.99 -16.28
CA ALA A 131 -21.74 10.93 -15.52
C ALA A 131 -21.16 11.22 -14.13
N SER A 132 -20.47 10.26 -13.54
CA SER A 132 -19.78 10.39 -12.25
C SER A 132 -18.51 9.55 -12.22
N ALA A 133 -17.52 10.00 -11.43
CA ALA A 133 -16.31 9.23 -11.19
C ALA A 133 -16.57 8.06 -10.22
N PRO A 134 -15.92 6.90 -10.44
CA PRO A 134 -16.00 5.77 -9.53
C PRO A 134 -15.34 6.07 -8.17
N GLN A 135 -15.81 5.38 -7.13
CA GLN A 135 -15.12 5.25 -5.86
C GLN A 135 -14.44 3.90 -5.78
N TYR A 136 -13.14 3.87 -5.51
CA TYR A 136 -12.39 2.62 -5.35
C TYR A 136 -12.34 2.19 -3.88
N ARG A 137 -12.58 0.91 -3.63
CA ARG A 137 -12.42 0.24 -2.34
C ARG A 137 -11.47 -0.93 -2.55
N LEU A 138 -10.20 -0.74 -2.18
CA LEU A 138 -9.18 -1.78 -2.29
C LEU A 138 -9.18 -2.57 -0.98
N LEU A 139 -9.44 -3.87 -1.05
CA LEU A 139 -9.33 -4.76 0.10
C LEU A 139 -7.95 -5.41 0.10
N PHE A 140 -7.33 -5.45 1.27
CA PHE A 140 -6.09 -6.15 1.51
C PHE A 140 -6.15 -6.67 2.93
N THR A 141 -5.63 -7.87 3.13
CA THR A 141 -5.37 -8.45 4.44
C THR A 141 -4.17 -7.75 5.09
N ASN A 142 -4.00 -7.99 6.38
CA ASN A 142 -2.85 -7.50 7.13
C ASN A 142 -1.56 -8.27 6.79
N LEU A 143 -1.60 -9.26 5.87
CA LEU A 143 -0.44 -10.06 5.48
C LEU A 143 0.61 -9.20 4.78
N GLY A 144 1.87 -9.37 5.19
CA GLY A 144 3.00 -8.62 4.60
C GLY A 144 3.09 -8.72 3.08
N GLY A 145 2.76 -9.91 2.53
CA GLY A 145 2.72 -10.16 1.09
C GLY A 145 1.71 -9.30 0.34
N GLU A 146 0.51 -9.08 0.89
CA GLU A 146 -0.53 -8.26 0.25
C GLU A 146 -0.27 -6.76 0.35
N ARG A 147 0.35 -6.30 1.45
CA ARG A 147 0.72 -4.89 1.64
C ARG A 147 1.63 -4.37 0.52
N ARG A 148 2.52 -5.21 -0.02
CA ARG A 148 3.34 -4.87 -1.19
C ARG A 148 2.50 -4.64 -2.45
N PHE A 149 1.52 -5.50 -2.75
CA PHE A 149 0.72 -5.33 -3.97
C PHE A 149 -0.11 -4.05 -3.88
N ALA A 150 -0.67 -3.77 -2.71
CA ALA A 150 -1.36 -2.52 -2.43
C ALA A 150 -0.46 -1.32 -2.73
N SER A 151 0.81 -1.35 -2.34
CA SER A 151 1.72 -0.22 -2.51
C SER A 151 2.14 0.07 -3.94
N VAL A 152 2.45 -0.97 -4.71
CA VAL A 152 2.86 -0.85 -6.12
C VAL A 152 1.71 -0.32 -6.96
N VAL A 153 0.50 -0.87 -6.75
CA VAL A 153 -0.71 -0.41 -7.44
C VAL A 153 -1.04 1.01 -7.04
N ALA A 154 -0.96 1.33 -5.75
CA ALA A 154 -1.23 2.64 -5.22
C ALA A 154 -0.30 3.73 -5.78
N LYS A 155 1.02 3.49 -5.82
CA LYS A 155 1.99 4.42 -6.43
C LYS A 155 1.67 4.71 -7.89
N ARG A 156 1.22 3.69 -8.63
CA ARG A 156 0.85 3.80 -10.04
C ARG A 156 -0.49 4.52 -10.22
N LEU A 157 -1.45 4.31 -9.33
CA LEU A 157 -2.67 5.11 -9.24
C LEU A 157 -2.38 6.59 -8.94
N GLU A 158 -1.47 6.89 -8.02
CA GLU A 158 -1.03 8.27 -7.74
C GLU A 158 -0.33 8.91 -8.94
N THR A 159 0.52 8.15 -9.64
CA THR A 159 1.20 8.61 -10.86
C THR A 159 0.18 8.89 -11.98
N LEU A 160 -0.85 8.05 -12.11
CA LEU A 160 -1.96 8.29 -13.03
C LEU A 160 -2.78 9.51 -12.65
N GLY A 161 -3.06 9.72 -11.35
CA GLY A 161 -3.70 10.94 -10.86
C GLY A 161 -2.88 12.16 -11.30
N ALA A 162 -1.57 12.16 -11.05
CA ALA A 162 -0.65 13.21 -11.47
C ALA A 162 -0.61 13.46 -13.00
N LEU A 163 -0.88 12.42 -13.81
CA LEU A 163 -0.91 12.50 -15.29
C LEU A 163 -2.29 12.89 -15.85
N THR A 164 -3.38 12.66 -15.12
CA THR A 164 -4.73 12.76 -15.68
C THR A 164 -5.52 13.96 -15.19
N GLN A 165 -5.27 14.47 -13.98
CA GLN A 165 -5.71 15.79 -13.50
C GLN A 165 -4.77 16.22 -12.36
N GLY A 166 -4.31 17.48 -12.32
CA GLY A 166 -3.42 18.00 -11.26
C GLY A 166 -4.01 18.01 -9.83
N ASP A 167 -5.04 17.22 -9.56
CA ASP A 167 -5.74 17.12 -8.29
C ASP A 167 -5.33 15.84 -7.55
N ARG A 168 -4.47 15.98 -6.54
CA ARG A 168 -3.96 14.89 -5.69
C ARG A 168 -4.72 14.70 -4.38
N ARG A 169 -5.92 15.28 -4.24
CA ARG A 169 -6.69 15.27 -2.98
C ARG A 169 -7.26 13.88 -2.59
N ALA A 170 -6.96 12.81 -3.32
CA ALA A 170 -7.50 11.48 -3.08
C ALA A 170 -6.55 10.58 -2.26
N GLY A 171 -6.61 10.69 -0.93
CA GLY A 171 -6.15 9.66 0.00
C GLY A 171 -4.81 9.91 0.72
N PRO A 172 -4.50 9.12 1.78
CA PRO A 172 -3.19 9.18 2.45
C PRO A 172 -2.09 8.91 1.42
N SER A 173 -0.93 9.58 1.52
CA SER A 173 0.18 9.39 0.59
C SER A 173 0.63 7.92 0.63
N LEU A 174 0.36 7.19 -0.45
CA LEU A 174 0.66 5.78 -0.60
C LEU A 174 2.15 5.54 -0.91
N SER A 175 2.94 6.63 -1.02
CA SER A 175 4.40 6.64 -1.08
C SER A 175 5.06 5.91 0.10
N ALA A 176 4.39 5.83 1.25
CA ALA A 176 4.86 5.16 2.46
C ALA A 176 5.15 3.65 2.27
N PHE A 177 4.66 3.05 1.19
CA PHE A 177 4.77 1.61 0.96
C PHE A 177 5.63 1.26 -0.27
N ASN A 178 6.37 2.21 -0.86
CA ASN A 178 7.21 1.99 -2.04
C ASN A 178 8.53 1.24 -1.72
N TYR A 179 8.43 -0.06 -1.48
CA TYR A 179 9.55 -0.93 -1.12
C TYR A 179 10.56 -1.17 -2.26
N ASP A 180 10.19 -0.96 -3.54
CA ASP A 180 11.13 -1.07 -4.67
C ASP A 180 12.05 0.17 -4.83
N SER A 181 11.93 1.15 -3.94
CA SER A 181 12.80 2.33 -3.90
C SER A 181 14.26 1.99 -3.58
N ALA A 182 15.18 2.94 -3.82
CA ALA A 182 16.58 2.80 -3.40
C ALA A 182 16.69 2.52 -1.89
N TYR A 183 15.82 3.14 -1.08
CA TYR A 183 15.74 2.90 0.36
C TYR A 183 15.29 1.47 0.69
N GLY A 184 14.33 0.90 -0.04
CA GLY A 184 13.89 -0.47 0.19
C GLY A 184 14.93 -1.51 -0.25
N LYS A 185 15.66 -1.25 -1.34
CA LYS A 185 16.82 -2.08 -1.73
C LYS A 185 17.95 -2.04 -0.70
N LYS A 186 18.18 -0.86 -0.10
CA LYS A 186 19.15 -0.68 1.00
C LYS A 186 18.68 -1.40 2.26
N ALA A 187 17.41 -1.25 2.64
CA ALA A 187 16.80 -1.92 3.79
C ALA A 187 16.89 -3.44 3.68
N LEU A 188 16.60 -4.00 2.50
CA LEU A 188 16.69 -5.43 2.26
C LEU A 188 18.13 -5.93 2.41
N SER A 189 19.09 -5.22 1.82
CA SER A 189 20.51 -5.58 1.94
C SER A 189 20.99 -5.51 3.38
N MET A 190 20.55 -4.50 4.15
CA MET A 190 20.88 -4.39 5.57
C MET A 190 20.26 -5.54 6.38
N MET A 191 19.00 -5.88 6.13
CA MET A 191 18.33 -7.01 6.77
C MET A 191 19.08 -8.32 6.50
N TYR A 192 19.42 -8.61 5.23
CA TYR A 192 20.16 -9.81 4.86
C TYR A 192 21.54 -9.89 5.51
N LYS A 193 22.30 -8.78 5.49
CA LYS A 193 23.61 -8.72 6.16
C LYS A 193 23.48 -8.93 7.67
N SER A 194 22.42 -8.42 8.28
CA SER A 194 22.17 -8.61 9.71
C SER A 194 21.75 -10.05 10.06
N VAL A 195 20.87 -10.68 9.28
CA VAL A 195 20.48 -12.10 9.43
C VAL A 195 21.67 -13.05 9.22
N MET A 196 22.60 -12.66 8.34
CA MET A 196 23.87 -13.37 8.10
C MET A 196 24.98 -12.95 9.09
N GLU A 197 24.68 -12.17 10.13
CA GLU A 197 25.63 -11.73 11.16
C GLU A 197 26.89 -11.03 10.60
N GLN A 198 26.78 -10.41 9.43
CA GLN A 198 27.87 -9.68 8.77
C GLN A 198 27.98 -8.23 9.23
N VAL A 199 26.88 -7.68 9.75
CA VAL A 199 26.75 -6.30 10.23
C VAL A 199 25.91 -6.31 11.50
N ASP A 200 26.18 -5.35 12.40
CA ASP A 200 25.35 -5.10 13.58
C ASP A 200 23.89 -4.88 13.21
N LEU A 201 23.00 -5.23 14.14
CA LEU A 201 21.55 -5.08 13.97
C LEU A 201 21.21 -3.60 13.77
N PRO A 202 20.65 -3.22 12.60
CA PRO A 202 20.30 -1.82 12.34
C PRO A 202 19.12 -1.35 13.20
N VAL A 203 18.19 -2.26 13.49
CA VAL A 203 17.05 -2.07 14.40
C VAL A 203 16.86 -3.36 15.19
N LEU A 204 16.25 -3.26 16.37
CA LEU A 204 15.86 -4.43 17.14
C LEU A 204 14.72 -5.16 16.42
N PRO A 205 14.79 -6.50 16.29
CA PRO A 205 13.69 -7.26 15.73
C PRO A 205 12.37 -7.08 16.49
N PRO A 206 11.21 -7.22 15.83
CA PRO A 206 9.91 -7.13 16.48
C PRO A 206 9.81 -8.07 17.68
N GLY A 207 9.31 -7.56 18.82
CA GLY A 207 9.19 -8.33 20.07
C GLY A 207 10.48 -8.49 20.88
N CYS A 208 11.63 -7.96 20.42
CA CYS A 208 12.87 -7.95 21.18
C CYS A 208 13.01 -6.66 22.01
N THR A 209 13.31 -6.79 23.31
CA THR A 209 13.73 -5.67 24.16
C THR A 209 15.25 -5.59 24.25
N SER A 210 15.80 -4.39 24.49
CA SER A 210 17.24 -4.05 24.45
C SER A 210 18.14 -4.76 25.48
N GLY A 211 17.67 -5.82 26.15
CA GLY A 211 18.42 -6.61 27.13
C GLY A 211 18.45 -8.12 26.87
N ASN A 212 17.65 -8.67 25.94
CA ASN A 212 17.54 -10.12 25.77
C ASN A 212 18.25 -10.63 24.51
N LYS A 213 19.57 -10.85 24.63
CA LYS A 213 20.42 -11.34 23.52
C LYS A 213 20.00 -12.71 22.99
N GLU A 214 19.36 -13.54 23.82
CA GLU A 214 18.92 -14.88 23.42
C GLU A 214 17.73 -14.82 22.46
N VAL A 215 16.76 -13.94 22.72
CA VAL A 215 15.58 -13.75 21.86
C VAL A 215 16.00 -13.24 20.48
N VAL A 216 16.91 -12.26 20.45
CA VAL A 216 17.48 -11.73 19.20
C VAL A 216 18.20 -12.83 18.42
N ARG A 217 18.99 -13.67 19.10
CA ARG A 217 19.69 -14.79 18.46
C ARG A 217 18.72 -15.82 17.89
N ASN A 218 17.67 -16.17 18.63
CA ASN A 218 16.65 -17.11 18.17
C ASN A 218 15.91 -16.56 16.94
N PHE A 219 15.56 -15.28 16.95
CA PHE A 219 14.97 -14.59 15.81
C PHE A 219 15.86 -14.70 14.55
N LEU A 220 17.16 -14.42 14.68
CA LEU A 220 18.09 -14.51 13.55
C LEU A 220 18.27 -15.94 13.04
N MET A 221 18.27 -16.93 13.94
CA MET A 221 18.31 -18.35 13.56
C MET A 221 17.06 -18.75 12.78
N GLU A 222 15.88 -18.36 13.25
CA GLU A 222 14.62 -18.64 12.58
C GLU A 222 14.53 -17.93 11.22
N ALA A 223 14.94 -16.66 11.15
CA ALA A 223 14.99 -15.89 9.90
C ALA A 223 15.90 -16.56 8.87
N ARG A 224 17.06 -17.04 9.31
CA ARG A 224 17.98 -17.78 8.45
C ARG A 224 17.36 -19.06 7.93
N ALA A 225 16.73 -19.86 8.80
CA ALA A 225 16.08 -21.10 8.41
C ALA A 225 14.97 -20.85 7.37
N VAL A 226 14.17 -19.80 7.56
CA VAL A 226 13.12 -19.38 6.62
C VAL A 226 13.72 -18.96 5.28
N LEU A 227 14.73 -18.08 5.27
CA LEU A 227 15.39 -17.63 4.06
C LEU A 227 16.08 -18.78 3.29
N LEU A 228 16.53 -19.82 4.00
CA LEU A 228 17.05 -21.06 3.43
C LEU A 228 15.93 -21.89 2.79
N ALA A 229 14.83 -22.09 3.51
CA ALA A 229 13.68 -22.86 3.05
C ALA A 229 13.05 -22.27 1.78
N VAL A 230 13.03 -20.94 1.65
CA VAL A 230 12.52 -20.26 0.44
C VAL A 230 13.57 -20.08 -0.67
N GLY A 231 14.80 -20.54 -0.47
CA GLY A 231 15.87 -20.52 -1.47
C GLY A 231 16.47 -19.13 -1.75
N ILE A 232 16.38 -18.22 -0.78
CA ILE A 232 17.12 -16.94 -0.80
C ILE A 232 18.57 -17.19 -0.36
N ILE A 233 18.76 -17.93 0.73
CA ILE A 233 20.07 -18.44 1.14
C ILE A 233 20.30 -19.77 0.41
N ARG A 234 21.47 -19.91 -0.21
CA ARG A 234 21.89 -21.12 -0.93
C ARG A 234 23.21 -21.63 -0.37
N ASP A 235 23.57 -22.86 -0.75
CA ASP A 235 24.85 -23.48 -0.43
C ASP A 235 25.14 -23.55 1.07
N ALA A 236 24.10 -23.80 1.88
CA ALA A 236 24.27 -24.10 3.29
C ALA A 236 24.69 -25.57 3.45
N PHE A 237 25.80 -25.79 4.15
CA PHE A 237 26.29 -27.13 4.44
C PHE A 237 25.64 -27.65 5.74
N PRO A 238 25.38 -28.97 5.86
CA PRO A 238 24.99 -29.56 7.13
C PRO A 238 26.08 -29.27 8.16
N MET A 239 25.71 -28.62 9.26
CA MET A 239 26.65 -28.20 10.31
C MET A 239 27.28 -29.42 10.97
N ASP A 240 28.60 -29.59 10.85
CA ASP A 240 29.36 -30.34 11.84
C ASP A 240 29.49 -29.47 13.10
N SER A 241 29.22 -30.10 14.23
CA SER A 241 29.16 -29.53 15.57
C SER A 241 30.46 -28.82 15.93
N GLU A 242 30.47 -27.48 15.93
CA GLU A 242 31.04 -26.59 16.96
C GLU A 242 31.23 -25.14 16.45
N ASP A 243 31.34 -24.93 15.14
CA ASP A 243 31.43 -23.58 14.57
C ASP A 243 30.04 -22.98 14.29
N ARG A 244 29.56 -22.19 15.25
CA ARG A 244 28.23 -21.56 15.29
C ARG A 244 28.03 -20.42 14.26
N ARG A 245 28.80 -20.38 13.17
CA ARG A 245 28.71 -19.30 12.17
C ARG A 245 27.60 -19.58 11.15
N PRO A 246 26.91 -18.53 10.66
CA PRO A 246 25.97 -18.62 9.54
C PRO A 246 26.59 -19.32 8.33
N SER A 247 26.13 -20.53 8.00
CA SER A 247 26.48 -21.20 6.74
C SER A 247 25.52 -20.81 5.62
N GLY A 248 26.04 -20.63 4.42
CA GLY A 248 25.28 -20.30 3.22
C GLY A 248 25.58 -18.89 2.69
N ARG A 249 25.16 -18.62 1.45
CA ARG A 249 25.36 -17.33 0.78
C ARG A 249 24.09 -16.84 0.12
N ILE A 250 23.93 -15.52 0.11
CA ILE A 250 22.94 -14.82 -0.70
C ILE A 250 23.69 -14.27 -1.91
N ALA A 251 23.21 -14.56 -3.11
CA ALA A 251 23.83 -14.08 -4.34
C ALA A 251 23.77 -12.54 -4.39
N GLU A 252 24.80 -11.88 -4.94
CA GLU A 252 24.81 -10.41 -5.05
C GLU A 252 23.60 -9.87 -5.83
N GLY A 253 23.18 -10.59 -6.87
CA GLY A 253 21.98 -10.25 -7.65
C GLY A 253 20.68 -10.29 -6.81
N ASP A 254 20.62 -11.12 -5.77
CA ASP A 254 19.45 -11.24 -4.90
C ASP A 254 19.49 -10.23 -3.73
N MET A 255 20.66 -9.62 -3.45
CA MET A 255 20.88 -8.71 -2.30
C MET A 255 20.01 -7.44 -2.34
N HIS A 256 19.62 -7.01 -3.55
CA HIS A 256 18.83 -5.81 -3.80
C HIS A 256 17.51 -6.12 -4.53
N ASP A 257 17.16 -7.40 -4.65
CA ASP A 257 15.95 -7.85 -5.35
C ASP A 257 14.78 -7.98 -4.39
N VAL A 258 14.14 -6.83 -4.12
CA VAL A 258 12.95 -6.72 -3.28
C VAL A 258 11.78 -7.53 -3.87
N ALA A 259 11.66 -7.59 -5.19
CA ALA A 259 10.61 -8.33 -5.84
C ALA A 259 10.73 -9.84 -5.58
N ARG A 260 11.95 -10.37 -5.69
CA ARG A 260 12.25 -11.77 -5.36
C ARG A 260 12.01 -12.06 -3.89
N PHE A 261 12.53 -11.23 -2.98
CA PHE A 261 12.32 -11.40 -1.54
C PHE A 261 10.83 -11.56 -1.20
N LEU A 262 10.02 -10.61 -1.66
CA LEU A 262 8.60 -10.59 -1.32
C LEU A 262 7.83 -11.72 -2.00
N ASN A 263 8.18 -12.09 -3.24
CA ASN A 263 7.58 -13.25 -3.91
C ASN A 263 7.90 -14.57 -3.18
N ARG A 264 9.10 -14.70 -2.62
CA ARG A 264 9.50 -15.87 -1.82
C ARG A 264 8.82 -15.93 -0.46
N LEU A 265 8.57 -14.77 0.14
CA LEU A 265 7.87 -14.65 1.42
C LEU A 265 6.41 -15.11 1.36
N LEU A 266 5.78 -15.13 0.18
CA LEU A 266 4.42 -15.68 0.00
C LEU A 266 4.35 -17.20 0.17
N GLY A 267 5.48 -17.91 0.07
CA GLY A 267 5.54 -19.36 0.30
C GLY A 267 5.69 -19.74 1.77
N VAL A 268 5.66 -18.77 2.68
CA VAL A 268 5.93 -18.93 4.11
C VAL A 268 4.63 -18.82 4.91
N PRO A 269 4.47 -19.53 6.04
CA PRO A 269 3.30 -19.39 6.90
C PRO A 269 3.02 -17.92 7.30
N PRO A 270 1.74 -17.50 7.43
CA PRO A 270 1.37 -16.11 7.70
C PRO A 270 2.08 -15.45 8.88
N ASP A 271 2.21 -16.16 10.01
CA ASP A 271 2.86 -15.63 11.21
C ASP A 271 4.34 -15.31 10.95
N VAL A 272 5.02 -16.21 10.24
CA VAL A 272 6.43 -16.08 9.89
C VAL A 272 6.65 -15.01 8.83
N GLN A 273 5.77 -14.96 7.84
CA GLN A 273 5.73 -13.87 6.87
C GLN A 273 5.61 -12.51 7.56
N ASN A 274 4.71 -12.39 8.54
CA ASN A 274 4.42 -11.12 9.18
C ASN A 274 5.60 -10.58 9.97
N TRP A 275 6.22 -11.38 10.84
CA TRP A 275 7.35 -10.87 11.65
C TRP A 275 8.59 -10.58 10.80
N LEU A 276 8.86 -11.39 9.76
CA LEU A 276 10.03 -11.17 8.90
C LEU A 276 9.83 -9.94 8.01
N PHE A 277 8.60 -9.75 7.51
CA PHE A 277 8.24 -8.54 6.78
C PHE A 277 8.24 -7.30 7.68
N GLU A 278 7.73 -7.41 8.90
CA GLU A 278 7.74 -6.31 9.88
C GLU A 278 9.17 -5.86 10.17
N TYR A 279 10.10 -6.80 10.36
CA TYR A 279 11.51 -6.47 10.53
C TYR A 279 12.10 -5.70 9.34
N PHE A 280 11.80 -6.14 8.11
CA PHE A 280 12.17 -5.40 6.90
C PHE A 280 11.57 -3.99 6.88
N VAL A 281 10.29 -3.84 7.23
CA VAL A 281 9.60 -2.54 7.26
C VAL A 281 10.20 -1.62 8.33
N THR A 282 10.54 -2.12 9.52
CA THR A 282 11.18 -1.31 10.57
C THR A 282 12.52 -0.73 10.11
N ILE A 283 13.34 -1.54 9.42
CA ILE A 283 14.61 -1.06 8.84
C ILE A 283 14.36 0.02 7.77
N PHE A 284 13.35 -0.22 6.92
CA PHE A 284 12.99 0.71 5.87
C PHE A 284 12.51 2.06 6.42
N ASP A 285 11.66 2.04 7.45
CA ASP A 285 11.13 3.25 8.09
C ASP A 285 12.24 4.04 8.78
N GLU A 286 13.19 3.39 9.44
CA GLU A 286 14.34 4.06 10.05
C GLU A 286 15.23 4.74 8.99
N LEU A 287 15.49 4.06 7.87
CA LEU A 287 16.25 4.66 6.77
C LEU A 287 15.55 5.86 6.15
N ILE A 288 14.21 5.83 6.04
CA ILE A 288 13.44 6.98 5.58
C ILE A 288 13.50 8.10 6.61
N HIS A 289 13.39 7.78 7.90
CA HIS A 289 13.45 8.77 8.98
C HIS A 289 14.79 9.50 9.00
N ASP A 290 15.90 8.78 8.88
CA ASP A 290 17.23 9.35 8.80
C ASP A 290 17.42 10.20 7.54
N ALA A 291 16.99 9.70 6.38
CA ALA A 291 17.04 10.47 5.14
C ALA A 291 16.19 11.76 5.21
N ARG A 292 15.07 11.74 5.94
CA ARG A 292 14.25 12.93 6.18
C ARG A 292 14.95 13.94 7.09
N LYS A 293 15.62 13.48 8.15
CA LYS A 293 16.43 14.35 9.03
C LYS A 293 17.59 14.99 8.28
N GLU A 294 18.24 14.23 7.40
CA GLU A 294 19.39 14.69 6.61
C GLU A 294 18.98 15.52 5.38
N GLY A 295 17.68 15.63 5.09
CA GLY A 295 17.16 16.36 3.93
C GLY A 295 17.42 15.68 2.59
N GLN A 296 17.84 14.41 2.58
CA GLN A 296 18.11 13.62 1.38
C GLN A 296 16.88 12.83 0.88
N PHE A 297 15.80 12.81 1.65
CA PHE A 297 14.56 12.13 1.27
C PHE A 297 13.76 12.93 0.25
N ASP A 298 13.94 12.61 -1.03
CA ASP A 298 13.08 13.11 -2.10
C ASP A 298 11.79 12.27 -2.19
N SER A 299 10.68 12.85 -1.72
CA SER A 299 9.34 12.26 -1.84
C SER A 299 8.69 12.47 -3.22
N GLY A 300 9.45 13.03 -4.18
CA GLY A 300 8.94 13.44 -5.48
C GLY A 300 8.32 14.83 -5.41
N ILE A 301 7.24 15.07 -6.15
CA ILE A 301 6.55 16.37 -6.18
C ILE A 301 5.93 16.63 -4.79
N VAL A 302 6.53 17.57 -4.06
CA VAL A 302 6.13 17.95 -2.69
C VAL A 302 5.06 19.03 -2.73
N ASP A 303 3.93 18.78 -2.06
CA ASP A 303 2.97 19.84 -1.76
C ASP A 303 3.59 20.79 -0.73
N ILE A 304 3.89 22.01 -1.15
CA ILE A 304 4.37 23.05 -0.24
C ILE A 304 3.18 23.55 0.56
N LYS A 305 3.07 23.12 1.82
CA LYS A 305 2.10 23.66 2.79
C LYS A 305 2.77 24.77 3.60
N ALA A 306 2.24 25.97 3.48
CA ALA A 306 2.66 27.15 4.22
C ALA A 306 1.49 28.11 4.37
N ARG A 307 1.58 29.01 5.34
CA ARG A 307 0.54 30.02 5.57
C ARG A 307 0.61 31.10 4.48
N VAL A 308 1.83 31.45 4.08
CA VAL A 308 2.11 32.35 2.96
C VAL A 308 3.15 31.69 2.05
N ILE A 309 2.89 31.72 0.75
CA ILE A 309 3.80 31.27 -0.30
C ILE A 309 3.93 32.43 -1.28
N GLU A 310 5.10 33.03 -1.36
CA GLU A 310 5.39 34.12 -2.28
C GLU A 310 6.40 33.67 -3.33
N LEU A 311 6.15 34.03 -4.58
CA LEU A 311 7.09 33.78 -5.67
C LEU A 311 8.19 34.84 -5.62
N GLN A 312 9.43 34.42 -5.41
CA GLN A 312 10.58 35.33 -5.41
C GLN A 312 10.98 35.61 -6.86
N GLY A 313 10.41 36.67 -7.42
CA GLY A 313 10.65 37.12 -8.79
C GLY A 313 9.87 36.35 -9.85
N LEU A 314 10.19 36.59 -11.13
CA LEU A 314 9.53 35.92 -12.25
C LEU A 314 10.12 34.52 -12.50
N PRO A 315 9.31 33.50 -12.86
CA PRO A 315 9.80 32.17 -13.22
C PRO A 315 10.81 32.26 -14.36
N LYS A 316 11.97 31.63 -14.20
CA LYS A 316 13.03 31.62 -15.22
C LYS A 316 12.93 30.34 -16.04
N THR A 317 12.73 30.45 -17.35
CA THR A 317 12.78 29.27 -18.23
C THR A 317 14.21 28.76 -18.32
N VAL A 318 14.43 27.51 -17.88
CA VAL A 318 15.75 26.87 -17.84
C VAL A 318 15.97 26.03 -19.09
N HIS A 319 14.91 25.44 -19.64
CA HIS A 319 14.99 24.58 -20.80
C HIS A 319 13.67 24.58 -21.58
N VAL A 320 13.72 24.35 -22.88
CA VAL A 320 12.52 24.13 -23.71
C VAL A 320 12.75 22.83 -24.47
N ASP A 321 11.86 21.86 -24.26
CA ASP A 321 11.96 20.57 -24.94
C ASP A 321 11.80 20.76 -26.45
N ARG A 322 12.72 20.20 -27.23
CA ARG A 322 12.78 20.42 -28.69
C ARG A 322 11.67 19.70 -29.45
N MET A 323 11.05 18.67 -28.88
CA MET A 323 10.08 17.83 -29.57
C MET A 323 8.64 18.28 -29.27
N SER A 324 8.37 18.68 -28.04
CA SER A 324 7.05 19.10 -27.54
C SER A 324 6.87 20.61 -27.42
N GLY A 325 7.96 21.39 -27.44
CA GLY A 325 7.93 22.83 -27.20
C GLY A 325 7.63 23.23 -25.75
N ALA A 326 7.59 22.27 -24.82
CA ALA A 326 7.24 22.52 -23.43
C ALA A 326 8.38 23.24 -22.67
N PRO A 327 8.11 24.40 -22.02
CA PRO A 327 9.11 25.10 -21.24
C PRO A 327 9.24 24.51 -19.82
N THR A 328 10.46 24.18 -19.43
CA THR A 328 10.86 23.89 -18.04
C THR A 328 11.22 25.21 -17.35
N THR A 329 10.50 25.57 -16.29
CA THR A 329 10.72 26.81 -15.55
C THR A 329 11.25 26.53 -14.15
N HIS A 330 12.17 27.37 -13.68
CA HIS A 330 12.67 27.40 -12.31
C HIS A 330 12.05 28.59 -11.59
N SER A 331 11.39 28.30 -10.48
CA SER A 331 10.71 29.27 -9.62
C SER A 331 11.29 29.17 -8.22
N VAL A 332 11.68 30.31 -7.64
CA VAL A 332 12.09 30.37 -6.23
C VAL A 332 10.87 30.78 -5.42
N LEU A 333 10.56 30.02 -4.37
CA LEU A 333 9.43 30.29 -3.50
C LEU A 333 9.95 30.69 -2.11
N LEU A 334 9.48 31.83 -1.62
CA LEU A 334 9.59 32.24 -0.23
C LEU A 334 8.41 31.62 0.52
N ILE A 335 8.73 30.81 1.52
CA ILE A 335 7.75 29.97 2.22
C ILE A 335 7.72 30.37 3.69
N ASP A 336 6.57 30.83 4.17
CA ASP A 336 6.34 31.11 5.59
C ASP A 336 5.57 29.97 6.26
N ARG A 337 6.28 29.23 7.12
CA ARG A 337 5.74 28.11 7.91
C ARG A 337 5.49 28.49 9.38
N GLY A 338 5.71 29.74 9.77
CA GLY A 338 5.64 30.19 11.15
C GLY A 338 4.22 30.46 11.65
N LEU A 339 4.06 30.52 12.97
CA LEU A 339 2.93 31.18 13.62
C LEU A 339 3.31 32.62 13.98
N THR A 340 2.32 33.52 13.91
CA THR A 340 2.44 34.82 14.55
C THR A 340 2.44 34.64 16.07
N PHE A 341 3.17 35.50 16.80
CA PHE A 341 3.24 35.45 18.25
C PHE A 341 1.85 35.42 18.91
N GLU A 342 0.92 36.25 18.44
CA GLU A 342 -0.47 36.31 18.90
C GLU A 342 -1.21 34.97 18.74
N ALA A 343 -1.07 34.33 17.58
CA ALA A 343 -1.70 33.04 17.31
C ALA A 343 -1.06 31.91 18.14
N ALA A 344 0.24 32.02 18.43
CA ALA A 344 0.96 31.10 19.30
C ALA A 344 0.55 31.25 20.76
N CYS A 345 0.35 32.48 21.25
CA CYS A 345 -0.21 32.75 22.57
C CYS A 345 -1.61 32.13 22.72
N LEU A 346 -2.47 32.29 21.71
CA LEU A 346 -3.80 31.68 21.71
C LEU A 346 -3.74 30.14 21.77
N GLU A 347 -2.78 29.54 21.07
CA GLU A 347 -2.61 28.08 21.07
C GLU A 347 -2.06 27.57 22.42
N LEU A 348 -1.18 28.33 23.07
CA LEU A 348 -0.71 28.06 24.44
C LEU A 348 -1.85 28.18 25.47
N GLU A 349 -2.71 29.20 25.36
CA GLU A 349 -3.88 29.37 26.21
C GLU A 349 -4.87 28.22 26.07
N ARG A 350 -5.15 27.79 24.83
CA ARG A 350 -6.00 26.61 24.56
C ARG A 350 -5.43 25.34 25.17
N ALA A 351 -4.12 25.15 25.09
CA ALA A 351 -3.44 23.98 25.63
C ALA A 351 -3.41 23.96 27.17
N SER A 352 -3.34 25.14 27.80
CA SER A 352 -3.30 25.30 29.25
C SER A 352 -4.67 25.13 29.94
N GLY A 353 -5.75 24.97 29.17
CA GLY A 353 -7.13 24.96 29.66
C GLY A 353 -7.65 23.63 30.25
N LYS A 354 -6.88 22.54 30.24
CA LYS A 354 -7.34 21.23 30.78
C LYS A 354 -6.34 20.46 31.64
N ASP A 355 -5.04 20.55 31.37
CA ASP A 355 -3.98 19.97 32.20
C ASP A 355 -2.78 20.92 32.18
N LYS A 356 -2.25 21.30 33.36
CA LYS A 356 -1.06 22.15 33.45
C LYS A 356 0.19 21.31 33.26
N PHE A 357 0.57 21.06 32.01
CA PHE A 357 1.85 20.47 31.69
C PHE A 357 2.98 21.48 31.92
N VAL A 358 4.02 21.08 32.66
CA VAL A 358 5.10 21.96 33.13
C VAL A 358 5.99 22.44 31.98
N ASP A 359 6.07 21.67 30.89
CA ASP A 359 6.96 21.94 29.75
C ASP A 359 6.25 22.65 28.57
N ASN A 360 5.03 23.17 28.79
CA ASN A 360 4.35 23.99 27.80
C ASN A 360 4.90 25.42 27.85
N GLY A 361 5.52 25.88 26.77
CA GLY A 361 6.08 27.22 26.75
C GLY A 361 6.85 27.60 25.51
N PHE A 362 7.40 28.81 25.55
CA PHE A 362 8.22 29.37 24.48
C PHE A 362 9.71 29.12 24.76
N TYR A 363 10.41 28.59 23.76
CA TYR A 363 11.81 28.22 23.83
C TYR A 363 12.60 28.97 22.77
N LYS A 364 13.80 29.41 23.12
CA LYS A 364 14.73 30.13 22.23
C LYS A 364 15.90 29.22 21.89
N SER A 365 16.29 29.16 20.61
CA SER A 365 17.47 28.41 20.20
C SER A 365 18.74 28.99 20.83
N LYS A 366 19.61 28.13 21.38
CA LYS A 366 20.91 28.55 21.96
C LYS A 366 21.93 28.98 20.90
N ARG A 367 21.76 28.52 19.66
CA ARG A 367 22.61 28.84 18.51
C ARG A 367 21.76 29.33 17.36
N GLU A 368 22.35 30.17 16.52
CA GLU A 368 21.76 30.55 15.23
C GLU A 368 21.76 29.34 14.30
N TRP A 369 20.62 29.14 13.65
CA TRP A 369 20.45 28.13 12.60
C TRP A 369 19.81 28.85 11.41
N LEU A 370 20.25 28.56 10.18
CA LEU A 370 19.82 29.29 8.97
C LEU A 370 19.97 30.84 9.09
N GLY A 371 20.99 31.29 9.83
CA GLY A 371 21.32 32.71 9.98
C GLY A 371 20.38 33.52 10.88
N ARG A 372 19.50 32.87 11.66
CA ARG A 372 18.61 33.55 12.62
C ARG A 372 18.46 32.76 13.92
N ILE A 373 18.17 33.47 15.01
CA ILE A 373 17.71 32.86 16.26
C ILE A 373 16.25 32.46 16.11
N HIS A 374 15.92 31.22 16.44
CA HIS A 374 14.57 30.69 16.29
C HIS A 374 13.86 30.64 17.65
N PHE A 375 12.57 30.99 17.64
CA PHE A 375 11.68 30.86 18.78
C PHE A 375 10.69 29.74 18.48
N LEU A 376 10.46 28.87 19.46
CA LEU A 376 9.60 27.70 19.34
C LEU A 376 8.53 27.75 20.43
N LEU A 377 7.28 27.52 20.09
CA LEU A 377 6.26 27.15 21.06
C LEU A 377 6.22 25.62 21.15
N ALA A 378 6.48 25.06 22.32
CA ALA A 378 6.32 23.63 22.58
C ALA A 378 5.03 23.41 23.38
N ILE A 379 4.18 22.50 22.90
CA ILE A 379 2.95 22.11 23.57
C ILE A 379 2.90 20.58 23.66
N GLU A 380 2.76 20.10 24.88
CA GLU A 380 2.54 18.71 25.22
C GLU A 380 1.11 18.30 24.86
N ARG A 381 0.97 17.16 24.15
CA ARG A 381 -0.34 16.55 23.88
C ARG A 381 -0.37 15.11 24.35
N THR A 382 -1.32 14.79 25.22
CA THR A 382 -1.68 13.42 25.58
C THR A 382 -2.62 12.84 24.53
N VAL A 383 -2.06 12.04 23.62
CA VAL A 383 -2.86 11.11 22.82
C VAL A 383 -2.27 9.73 23.08
N TYR A 384 -2.74 9.09 24.16
CA TYR A 384 -2.42 7.71 24.55
C TYR A 384 -0.92 7.35 24.42
N CYS A 385 -0.07 7.89 25.32
CA CYS A 385 1.37 7.60 25.54
C CYS A 385 2.20 7.13 24.32
N PRO A 386 3.11 7.95 23.76
CA PRO A 386 4.12 8.75 24.48
C PRO A 386 3.82 10.25 24.46
N VAL A 387 4.51 11.00 25.33
CA VAL A 387 4.46 12.47 25.39
C VAL A 387 4.89 13.03 24.04
N LEU A 388 3.95 13.61 23.30
CA LEU A 388 4.23 14.18 21.98
C LEU A 388 4.30 15.71 22.09
N LEU A 389 5.50 16.26 21.93
CA LEU A 389 5.72 17.69 21.89
C LEU A 389 5.46 18.21 20.48
N LYS A 390 4.49 19.11 20.37
CA LYS A 390 4.23 19.84 19.12
C LYS A 390 5.01 21.14 19.14
N PHE A 391 5.92 21.30 18.17
CA PHE A 391 6.72 22.50 18.00
C PHE A 391 6.14 23.42 16.94
N PHE A 392 6.02 24.71 17.24
CA PHE A 392 5.69 25.75 16.27
C PHE A 392 6.83 26.75 16.19
N VAL A 393 7.27 27.08 14.98
CA VAL A 393 8.25 28.15 14.77
C VAL A 393 7.53 29.48 14.83
N LEU A 394 8.01 30.41 15.66
CA LEU A 394 7.44 31.75 15.79
C LEU A 394 8.15 32.73 14.87
N LEU A 395 7.37 33.64 14.30
CA LEU A 395 7.86 34.83 13.64
C LEU A 395 8.30 35.88 14.69
N PRO A 396 9.33 36.69 14.40
CA PRO A 396 9.69 37.85 15.22
C PRO A 396 8.57 38.89 15.28
#